data_AF-A0A382VX22-F1
#
_entry.id   AF-A0A382VX22-F1
#
_cell.length_a   1.000
_cell.length_b   1.000
_cell.length_c   1.000
_cell.angle_alpha   90.00
_cell.angle_beta   90.00
_cell.angle_gamma   90.00
#
_symmetry.space_group_name_H-M   'P 1'
#
loop_
_entity.id
_entity.type
_entity.pdbx_description
1 polymer ?
#
loop_
_entity_poly.entity_id
_entity_poly.type
_entity_poly.pdbx_seq_one_letter_code
_entity_poly.pdbx_strand_id
1 'polypeptide(L)'
;ALIASGLGLLAFNGLSAQRSPLSRAQVQAVNMGAALNAAGRDSEPTFGTDRRTMYFNCADRRPDGGNDICTSTLVDGQWSAAEIVPAPISTEYFEVEPLLSPDGNQLYIMSDRPGGMGSMDIWVSDKVDGEWAEPRNLGAPINSPAADHCLYFTGPDWSVAYWTSTRPGGYGGNDIWRSERVDGVWQEAVNLGPQINSAGSEHHSLPSADGRSLYITATRDEGYGEEDIYVTTRDDRGVWGPLVNLGPLVNTEENDRCPAFSPDFQIFYFDSERAGGYGDKD
;
A
#
# COMPACT_ATOMS: atom_id res chain seq x y z
N ALA A 1 -39.49 -23.97 -26.05
CA ALA A 1 -38.68 -24.37 -24.89
C ALA A 1 -37.61 -23.31 -24.70
N LEU A 2 -37.69 -22.55 -23.58
CA LEU A 2 -36.82 -21.48 -23.02
C LEU A 2 -36.14 -20.51 -24.03
N ILE A 3 -36.27 -19.17 -24.10
CA ILE A 3 -36.67 -18.01 -23.27
C ILE A 3 -36.00 -17.84 -21.90
N ALA A 4 -35.06 -16.86 -21.82
CA ALA A 4 -35.00 -15.68 -20.91
C ALA A 4 -33.52 -15.27 -20.65
N SER A 5 -33.00 -14.18 -21.25
CA SER A 5 -32.78 -12.81 -20.67
C SER A 5 -31.70 -12.77 -19.57
N GLY A 6 -30.69 -11.90 -19.51
CA GLY A 6 -30.40 -10.57 -20.04
C GLY A 6 -29.77 -9.73 -18.91
N LEU A 7 -28.73 -8.92 -19.18
CA LEU A 7 -28.30 -7.63 -18.55
C LEU A 7 -26.79 -7.39 -18.70
N GLY A 8 -26.40 -6.13 -18.96
CA GLY A 8 -25.04 -5.60 -18.86
C GLY A 8 -24.98 -4.32 -18.02
N LEU A 9 -23.77 -3.73 -17.88
CA LEU A 9 -23.28 -2.40 -17.38
C LEU A 9 -22.26 -2.51 -16.22
N LEU A 10 -21.04 -1.93 -16.30
CA LEU A 10 -20.56 -0.53 -16.10
C LEU A 10 -20.50 -0.06 -14.62
N ALA A 11 -19.49 0.77 -14.31
CA ALA A 11 -19.14 1.34 -13.01
C ALA A 11 -20.33 1.87 -12.19
N PHE A 12 -20.24 1.74 -10.86
CA PHE A 12 -21.29 2.23 -9.95
C PHE A 12 -20.99 3.64 -9.46
N ASN A 13 -21.80 4.59 -9.94
CA ASN A 13 -22.11 5.83 -9.24
C ASN A 13 -23.55 5.74 -8.76
N GLY A 14 -23.83 6.22 -7.55
CA GLY A 14 -25.18 6.32 -6.99
C GLY A 14 -26.11 7.08 -7.95
N LEU A 15 -27.27 6.50 -8.24
CA LEU A 15 -28.30 7.11 -9.09
C LEU A 15 -29.48 7.53 -8.22
N SER A 16 -29.55 8.84 -7.94
CA SER A 16 -30.82 9.56 -8.10
C SER A 16 -30.80 10.22 -9.49
N ALA A 17 -31.93 10.19 -10.18
CA ALA A 17 -32.05 10.42 -11.61
C ALA A 17 -31.73 11.87 -12.03
N GLN A 18 -30.89 12.02 -13.07
CA GLN A 18 -31.23 12.62 -14.38
C GLN A 18 -29.97 12.80 -15.25
N ARG A 19 -30.15 12.64 -16.56
CA ARG A 19 -29.14 12.29 -17.57
C ARG A 19 -28.19 13.44 -17.96
N SER A 20 -26.91 13.09 -18.10
CA SER A 20 -26.01 13.46 -19.20
C SER A 20 -25.03 12.30 -19.42
N PRO A 21 -24.71 11.87 -20.66
CA PRO A 21 -23.76 10.79 -20.86
C PRO A 21 -22.36 11.32 -20.61
N LEU A 22 -21.78 11.00 -19.45
CA LEU A 22 -20.34 11.11 -19.25
C LEU A 22 -19.67 10.25 -20.33
N SER A 23 -18.86 10.88 -21.17
CA SER A 23 -17.94 10.20 -22.07
C SER A 23 -17.16 9.15 -21.27
N ARG A 24 -16.86 7.99 -21.87
CA ARG A 24 -15.86 7.05 -21.34
C ARG A 24 -14.59 7.82 -20.98
N ALA A 25 -14.47 8.26 -19.74
CA ALA A 25 -13.22 8.73 -19.18
C ALA A 25 -12.25 7.55 -19.28
N GLN A 26 -11.05 7.82 -19.77
CA GLN A 26 -10.04 6.81 -20.07
C GLN A 26 -9.75 5.98 -18.82
N VAL A 27 -10.11 4.70 -18.86
CA VAL A 27 -9.75 3.71 -17.84
C VAL A 27 -8.36 3.19 -18.18
N GLN A 28 -7.37 4.08 -18.13
CA GLN A 28 -5.96 3.77 -18.35
C GLN A 28 -5.17 4.39 -17.21
N ALA A 29 -4.13 3.70 -16.75
CA ALA A 29 -3.19 4.27 -15.80
C ALA A 29 -2.57 5.53 -16.40
N VAL A 30 -2.43 6.56 -15.57
CA VAL A 30 -1.86 7.86 -15.95
C VAL A 30 -0.67 8.11 -15.04
N ASN A 31 0.51 8.33 -15.62
CA ASN A 31 1.69 8.69 -14.84
C ASN A 31 1.46 10.04 -14.13
N MET A 32 1.90 10.13 -12.88
CA MET A 32 1.64 11.27 -11.99
C MET A 32 2.50 12.52 -12.30
N GLY A 33 3.46 12.39 -13.22
CA GLY A 33 4.26 13.49 -13.77
C GLY A 33 5.52 13.82 -12.98
N ALA A 34 6.41 14.56 -13.62
CA ALA A 34 7.74 14.91 -13.11
C ALA A 34 7.77 15.79 -11.84
N ALA A 35 6.62 16.26 -11.36
CA ALA A 35 6.55 16.95 -10.06
C ALA A 35 6.73 15.97 -8.89
N LEU A 36 6.26 14.73 -9.09
CA LEU A 36 6.33 13.65 -8.11
C LEU A 36 7.39 12.63 -8.48
N ASN A 37 7.49 12.27 -9.76
CA ASN A 37 8.37 11.22 -10.23
C ASN A 37 9.73 11.78 -10.67
N ALA A 38 10.80 11.17 -10.19
CA ALA A 38 12.19 11.43 -10.54
C ALA A 38 12.77 10.25 -11.34
N ALA A 39 14.06 10.30 -11.66
CA ALA A 39 14.75 9.16 -12.29
C ALA A 39 14.95 7.98 -11.31
N GLY A 40 14.90 8.25 -10.00
CA GLY A 40 14.94 7.24 -8.95
C GLY A 40 13.59 6.56 -8.75
N ARG A 41 13.55 5.62 -7.81
CA ARG A 41 12.32 4.89 -7.47
C ARG A 41 11.42 5.77 -6.61
N ASP A 42 10.22 6.07 -7.11
CA ASP A 42 9.20 6.79 -6.37
C ASP A 42 7.93 5.93 -6.31
N SER A 43 7.57 5.46 -5.10
CA SER A 43 6.51 4.45 -4.95
C SER A 43 5.76 4.60 -3.62
N GLU A 44 4.72 3.78 -3.45
CA GLU A 44 4.05 3.54 -2.17
C GLU A 44 3.50 4.81 -1.50
N PRO A 45 2.60 5.54 -2.18
CA PRO A 45 2.03 6.75 -1.60
C PRO A 45 1.04 6.44 -0.48
N THR A 46 1.11 7.24 0.58
CA THR A 46 0.08 7.36 1.60
C THR A 46 -0.40 8.80 1.71
N PHE A 47 -1.65 9.00 2.10
CA PHE A 47 -2.32 10.29 1.99
C PHE A 47 -2.85 10.78 3.33
N GLY A 48 -2.73 12.08 3.56
CA GLY A 48 -3.43 12.79 4.63
C GLY A 48 -4.94 12.81 4.40
N THR A 49 -5.72 12.82 5.48
CA THR A 49 -7.17 12.99 5.40
C THR A 49 -7.60 14.35 4.87
N ASP A 50 -6.70 15.32 4.85
CA ASP A 50 -6.89 16.59 4.16
C ASP A 50 -6.97 16.45 2.63
N ARG A 51 -6.63 15.25 2.10
CA ARG A 51 -6.54 14.91 0.67
C ARG A 51 -5.59 15.81 -0.10
N ARG A 52 -4.67 16.45 0.61
CA ARG A 52 -3.72 17.41 0.07
C ARG A 52 -2.30 17.05 0.40
N THR A 53 -2.03 16.32 1.47
CA THR A 53 -0.68 15.85 1.77
C THR A 53 -0.51 14.40 1.32
N MET A 54 0.60 14.12 0.66
CA MET A 54 1.04 12.77 0.32
C MET A 54 2.45 12.54 0.86
N TYR A 55 2.68 11.37 1.45
CA TYR A 55 4.02 10.85 1.76
C TYR A 55 4.28 9.63 0.88
N PHE A 56 5.51 9.42 0.43
CA PHE A 56 5.85 8.32 -0.48
C PHE A 56 7.35 8.00 -0.42
N ASN A 57 7.73 6.80 -0.88
CA ASN A 57 9.14 6.43 -1.03
C ASN A 57 9.79 7.29 -2.09
N CYS A 58 11.00 7.75 -1.85
CA CYS A 58 11.79 8.41 -2.86
C CYS A 58 13.26 7.99 -2.76
N ALA A 59 13.80 7.50 -3.86
CA ALA A 59 15.21 7.09 -3.93
C ALA A 59 16.07 8.10 -4.71
N ASP A 60 17.37 8.13 -4.38
CA ASP A 60 18.41 8.85 -5.12
C ASP A 60 18.19 10.37 -5.27
N ARG A 61 17.48 10.99 -4.32
CA ARG A 61 17.28 12.44 -4.28
C ARG A 61 18.35 13.20 -3.51
N ARG A 62 19.20 12.49 -2.77
CA ARG A 62 20.36 13.07 -2.08
C ARG A 62 21.65 12.84 -2.88
N PRO A 63 22.68 13.68 -2.71
CA PRO A 63 23.97 13.51 -3.40
C PRO A 63 24.69 12.20 -3.08
N ASP A 64 24.45 11.63 -1.90
CA ASP A 64 25.00 10.36 -1.41
C ASP A 64 24.14 9.13 -1.79
N GLY A 65 23.05 9.34 -2.52
CA GLY A 65 22.01 8.33 -2.74
C GLY A 65 21.12 8.16 -1.50
N GLY A 66 20.24 7.17 -1.51
CA GLY A 66 19.41 6.83 -0.34
C GLY A 66 18.01 6.38 -0.69
N ASN A 67 17.31 5.83 0.31
CA ASN A 67 15.88 5.51 0.28
C ASN A 67 15.23 6.30 1.39
N ASP A 68 14.50 7.34 1.01
CA ASP A 68 13.95 8.34 1.90
C ASP A 68 12.42 8.32 1.84
N ILE A 69 11.80 8.95 2.84
CA ILE A 69 10.41 9.38 2.75
C ILE A 69 10.36 10.82 2.21
N CYS A 70 9.59 11.02 1.15
CA CYS A 70 9.27 12.33 0.62
C CYS A 70 7.84 12.74 0.93
N THR A 71 7.57 14.04 0.87
CA THR A 71 6.25 14.63 0.97
C THR A 71 5.95 15.53 -0.22
N SER A 72 4.69 15.59 -0.63
CA SER A 72 4.19 16.57 -1.61
C SER A 72 2.81 17.08 -1.19
N THR A 73 2.48 18.30 -1.62
CA THR A 73 1.19 18.94 -1.33
C THR A 73 0.42 19.24 -2.61
N LEU A 74 -0.87 18.89 -2.65
CA LEU A 74 -1.78 19.23 -3.72
C LEU A 74 -2.23 20.70 -3.59
N VAL A 75 -1.78 21.53 -4.54
CA VAL A 75 -2.12 22.96 -4.65
C VAL A 75 -2.77 23.21 -6.01
N ASP A 76 -3.97 23.78 -6.01
CA ASP A 76 -4.74 24.07 -7.24
C ASP A 76 -4.89 22.88 -8.21
N GLY A 77 -5.00 21.67 -7.65
CA GLY A 77 -5.15 20.43 -8.42
C GLY A 77 -3.85 19.86 -8.98
N GLN A 78 -2.70 20.41 -8.60
CA GLN A 78 -1.38 19.93 -8.99
C GLN A 78 -0.53 19.60 -7.76
N TRP A 79 0.16 18.47 -7.79
CA TRP A 79 1.11 18.13 -6.73
C TRP A 79 2.33 19.03 -6.82
N SER A 80 2.79 19.54 -5.68
CA SER A 80 4.03 20.29 -5.58
C SER A 80 5.23 19.41 -5.91
N ALA A 81 6.36 20.04 -6.20
CA ALA A 81 7.64 19.35 -6.18
C ALA A 81 7.78 18.60 -4.84
N ALA A 82 8.27 17.38 -4.92
CA ALA A 82 8.43 16.56 -3.74
C ALA A 82 9.68 16.96 -2.94
N GLU A 83 9.53 16.94 -1.63
CA GLU A 83 10.55 17.34 -0.68
C GLU A 83 10.85 16.17 0.26
N ILE A 84 12.13 15.92 0.56
CA ILE A 84 12.51 14.90 1.55
C ILE A 84 11.98 15.33 2.92
N VAL A 85 11.28 14.42 3.62
CA VAL A 85 10.93 14.62 5.03
C VAL A 85 12.24 14.54 5.83
N PRO A 86 12.65 15.60 6.54
CA PRO A 86 13.95 15.61 7.20
C PRO A 86 14.00 14.63 8.38
N ALA A 87 15.20 14.48 8.94
CA ALA A 87 15.38 13.80 10.23
C ALA A 87 14.39 14.33 11.27
N PRO A 88 13.81 13.45 12.11
CA PRO A 88 14.23 12.07 12.37
C PRO A 88 13.60 11.00 11.47
N ILE A 89 12.81 11.39 10.46
CA ILE A 89 12.18 10.45 9.53
C ILE A 89 13.24 9.90 8.58
N SER A 90 13.72 10.70 7.63
CA SER A 90 14.67 10.21 6.63
C SER A 90 16.10 10.46 7.09
N THR A 91 16.93 9.42 7.16
CA THR A 91 18.25 9.43 7.78
C THR A 91 19.32 8.85 6.84
N GLU A 92 20.39 8.24 7.35
CA GLU A 92 21.39 7.51 6.55
C GLU A 92 21.02 6.03 6.33
N TYR A 93 19.96 5.57 6.99
CA TYR A 93 19.41 4.22 6.90
C TYR A 93 18.41 4.10 5.74
N PHE A 94 17.88 2.91 5.51
CA PHE A 94 16.73 2.75 4.63
C PHE A 94 15.48 3.25 5.35
N GLU A 95 14.72 4.13 4.70
CA GLU A 95 13.36 4.47 5.08
C GLU A 95 12.41 4.36 3.89
N VAL A 96 11.44 3.46 4.01
CA VAL A 96 10.48 3.15 2.96
C VAL A 96 9.11 2.81 3.56
N GLU A 97 8.14 2.62 2.67
CA GLU A 97 6.79 2.12 2.89
C GLU A 97 6.00 2.96 3.92
N PRO A 98 5.85 4.28 3.67
CA PRO A 98 5.18 5.15 4.62
C PRO A 98 3.70 4.79 4.70
N LEU A 99 3.17 4.68 5.92
CA LEU A 99 1.74 4.63 6.18
C LEU A 99 1.39 5.77 7.13
N LEU A 100 0.54 6.69 6.67
CA LEU A 100 0.02 7.74 7.51
C LEU A 100 -1.27 7.28 8.19
N SER A 101 -1.31 7.46 9.50
CA SER A 101 -2.52 7.36 10.31
C SER A 101 -3.65 8.27 9.78
N PRO A 102 -4.90 7.80 9.74
CA PRO A 102 -6.03 8.65 9.37
C PRO A 102 -6.26 9.92 10.20
N ASP A 103 -5.71 10.05 11.41
CA ASP A 103 -5.76 11.35 12.12
C ASP A 103 -4.57 12.27 11.77
N GLY A 104 -3.61 11.77 10.97
CA GLY A 104 -2.42 12.47 10.52
C GLY A 104 -1.36 12.65 11.60
N ASN A 105 -1.53 12.03 12.78
CA ASN A 105 -0.67 12.24 13.94
C ASN A 105 0.42 11.18 14.12
N GLN A 106 0.38 10.10 13.34
CA GLN A 106 1.37 9.04 13.32
C GLN A 106 1.79 8.71 11.89
N LEU A 107 3.10 8.62 11.66
CA LEU A 107 3.68 8.13 10.41
C LEU A 107 4.43 6.84 10.73
N TYR A 108 3.99 5.75 10.10
CA TYR A 108 4.67 4.47 10.15
C TYR A 108 5.64 4.37 8.98
N ILE A 109 6.82 3.81 9.20
CA ILE A 109 7.85 3.60 8.18
C ILE A 109 8.52 2.23 8.39
N MET A 110 8.98 1.60 7.33
CA MET A 110 9.91 0.48 7.39
C MET A 110 11.34 1.00 7.39
N SER A 111 12.20 0.49 8.28
CA SER A 111 13.60 0.92 8.37
C SER A 111 14.53 -0.12 8.99
N ASP A 112 15.78 -0.14 8.54
CA ASP A 112 16.91 -0.89 9.14
C ASP A 112 17.68 -0.09 10.19
N ARG A 113 17.11 1.03 10.66
CA ARG A 113 17.74 1.85 11.71
C ARG A 113 18.05 1.05 12.99
N PRO A 114 19.10 1.41 13.73
CA PRO A 114 19.48 0.74 14.96
C PRO A 114 18.38 0.74 16.03
N GLY A 115 18.32 -0.32 16.83
CA GLY A 115 17.34 -0.48 17.90
C GLY A 115 16.12 -1.34 17.51
N GLY A 116 16.16 -1.92 16.30
CA GLY A 116 15.17 -2.88 15.82
C GLY A 116 15.24 -4.27 16.45
N MET A 117 14.29 -5.11 16.08
CA MET A 117 14.23 -6.54 16.41
C MET A 117 14.84 -7.42 15.31
N GLY A 118 14.79 -6.98 14.05
CA GLY A 118 15.18 -7.74 12.86
C GLY A 118 16.03 -6.94 11.88
N SER A 119 16.02 -7.32 10.60
CA SER A 119 16.77 -6.61 9.56
C SER A 119 16.04 -5.35 9.09
N MET A 120 14.77 -5.49 8.72
CA MET A 120 13.85 -4.40 8.40
C MET A 120 12.70 -4.52 9.39
N ASP A 121 12.39 -3.42 10.07
CA ASP A 121 11.32 -3.38 11.06
C ASP A 121 10.35 -2.24 10.75
N ILE A 122 9.13 -2.35 11.29
CA ILE A 122 8.17 -1.27 11.26
C ILE A 122 8.36 -0.34 12.47
N TRP A 123 8.52 0.94 12.17
CA TRP A 123 8.68 2.03 13.13
C TRP A 123 7.51 2.99 13.05
N VAL A 124 7.23 3.71 14.14
CA VAL A 124 6.20 4.75 14.17
C VAL A 124 6.76 6.04 14.76
N SER A 125 6.53 7.14 14.07
CA SER A 125 6.79 8.50 14.54
C SER A 125 5.48 9.18 14.91
N ASP A 126 5.43 9.77 16.09
CA ASP A 126 4.31 10.61 16.53
C ASP A 126 4.56 12.07 16.08
N LYS A 127 3.51 12.76 15.63
CA LYS A 127 3.56 14.18 15.28
C LYS A 127 3.32 15.02 16.52
N VAL A 128 4.31 15.80 16.91
CA VAL A 128 4.29 16.65 18.11
C VAL A 128 4.55 18.08 17.66
N ASP A 129 3.61 18.99 17.98
CA ASP A 129 3.69 20.41 17.61
C ASP A 129 3.92 20.67 16.10
N GLY A 130 3.42 19.76 15.25
CA GLY A 130 3.54 19.82 13.79
C GLY A 130 4.79 19.15 13.22
N GLU A 131 5.72 18.69 14.06
CA GLU A 131 6.95 18.02 13.67
C GLU A 131 6.91 16.53 14.00
N TRP A 132 7.63 15.72 13.21
CA TRP A 132 7.76 14.30 13.47
C TRP A 132 8.78 14.03 14.58
N ALA A 133 8.39 13.26 15.59
CA ALA A 133 9.28 12.84 16.67
C ALA A 133 10.17 11.65 16.27
N GLU A 134 11.16 11.33 17.10
CA GLU A 134 12.03 10.16 16.88
C GLU A 134 11.19 8.87 16.74
N PRO A 135 11.32 8.12 15.62
CA PRO A 135 10.55 6.90 15.43
C PRO A 135 10.89 5.85 16.49
N ARG A 136 9.85 5.19 17.01
CA ARG A 136 9.98 4.04 17.91
C ARG A 136 9.60 2.75 17.19
N ASN A 137 10.34 1.69 17.45
CA ASN A 137 10.06 0.37 16.91
C ASN A 137 8.69 -0.11 17.44
N LEU A 138 7.85 -0.72 16.59
CA LEU A 138 6.52 -1.19 17.02
C LEU A 138 6.57 -2.40 17.97
N GLY A 139 7.69 -3.11 18.03
CA GLY A 139 7.87 -4.27 18.89
C GLY A 139 6.96 -5.45 18.54
N ALA A 140 7.07 -6.51 19.33
CA ALA A 140 6.20 -7.67 19.21
C ALA A 140 4.73 -7.32 19.55
N PRO A 141 3.75 -7.96 18.90
CA PRO A 141 3.89 -9.08 17.96
C PRO A 141 4.04 -8.65 16.49
N ILE A 142 3.99 -7.35 16.19
CA ILE A 142 4.09 -6.82 14.83
C ILE A 142 5.50 -7.00 14.29
N ASN A 143 6.52 -6.55 15.01
CA ASN A 143 7.91 -6.84 14.67
C ASN A 143 8.39 -8.14 15.32
N SER A 144 9.41 -8.72 14.70
CA SER A 144 10.00 -10.00 15.04
C SER A 144 11.50 -10.00 14.68
N PRO A 145 12.25 -11.06 14.99
CA PRO A 145 13.62 -11.20 14.50
C PRO A 145 13.76 -11.35 12.97
N ALA A 146 12.66 -11.42 12.23
CA ALA A 146 12.64 -11.53 10.77
C ALA A 146 12.58 -10.15 10.09
N ALA A 147 12.37 -10.10 8.79
CA ALA A 147 12.01 -8.85 8.12
C ALA A 147 10.49 -8.63 8.25
N ASP A 148 10.08 -7.45 8.70
CA ASP A 148 8.68 -7.06 8.91
C ASP A 148 8.41 -5.71 8.23
N HIS A 149 7.41 -5.69 7.33
CA HIS A 149 7.21 -4.58 6.41
C HIS A 149 5.77 -4.54 5.84
N CYS A 150 5.47 -3.56 4.99
CA CYS A 150 4.21 -3.33 4.29
C CYS A 150 2.98 -3.28 5.21
N LEU A 151 3.07 -2.52 6.30
CA LEU A 151 1.99 -2.42 7.29
C LEU A 151 0.76 -1.71 6.71
N TYR A 152 -0.42 -2.26 6.99
CA TYR A 152 -1.71 -1.62 6.78
C TYR A 152 -2.65 -1.89 7.96
N PHE A 153 -3.60 -0.98 8.18
CA PHE A 153 -4.63 -1.13 9.19
C PHE A 153 -6.04 -1.15 8.60
N THR A 154 -6.96 -1.86 9.27
CA THR A 154 -8.39 -1.83 8.99
C THR A 154 -9.23 -2.01 10.25
N GLY A 155 -10.55 -1.93 10.11
CA GLY A 155 -11.51 -2.10 11.17
C GLY A 155 -11.70 -0.84 12.04
N PRO A 156 -12.68 -0.88 12.96
CA PRO A 156 -12.93 0.22 13.89
C PRO A 156 -11.68 0.57 14.68
N ASP A 157 -11.35 1.86 14.75
CA ASP A 157 -10.17 2.38 15.44
C ASP A 157 -8.85 1.68 15.04
N TRP A 158 -8.77 1.09 13.83
CA TRP A 158 -7.61 0.35 13.33
C TRP A 158 -7.30 -0.88 14.18
N SER A 159 -8.34 -1.59 14.59
CA SER A 159 -8.24 -2.78 15.44
C SER A 159 -7.64 -4.00 14.73
N VAL A 160 -7.33 -3.92 13.44
CA VAL A 160 -6.72 -5.03 12.69
C VAL A 160 -5.51 -4.49 11.92
N ALA A 161 -4.39 -5.17 12.05
CA ALA A 161 -3.18 -4.93 11.27
C ALA A 161 -2.96 -6.08 10.29
N TYR A 162 -2.53 -5.74 9.07
CA TYR A 162 -1.94 -6.66 8.11
C TYR A 162 -0.53 -6.18 7.78
N TRP A 163 0.42 -7.10 7.67
CA TRP A 163 1.79 -6.76 7.27
C TRP A 163 2.45 -7.97 6.62
N THR A 164 3.54 -7.72 5.93
CA THR A 164 4.39 -8.72 5.31
C THR A 164 5.50 -9.13 6.27
N SER A 165 5.78 -10.43 6.35
CA SER A 165 6.89 -10.92 7.17
C SER A 165 7.52 -12.19 6.61
N THR A 166 8.84 -12.31 6.80
CA THR A 166 9.60 -13.55 6.57
C THR A 166 9.70 -14.43 7.82
N ARG A 167 8.88 -14.17 8.85
CA ARG A 167 8.92 -14.92 10.13
C ARG A 167 8.58 -16.41 9.96
N PRO A 168 9.09 -17.28 10.85
CA PRO A 168 8.73 -18.69 10.85
C PRO A 168 7.22 -18.94 10.99
N GLY A 169 6.73 -20.00 10.34
CA GLY A 169 5.30 -20.36 10.31
C GLY A 169 4.57 -19.90 9.04
N GLY A 170 5.31 -19.31 8.10
CA GLY A 170 4.87 -18.97 6.76
C GLY A 170 4.89 -20.12 5.75
N TYR A 171 4.55 -19.81 4.51
CA TYR A 171 4.52 -20.71 3.35
C TYR A 171 5.69 -20.50 2.40
N GLY A 172 6.35 -19.34 2.42
CA GLY A 172 7.31 -18.95 1.40
C GLY A 172 8.26 -17.83 1.85
N GLY A 173 8.65 -16.99 0.89
CA GLY A 173 9.54 -15.86 1.11
C GLY A 173 8.90 -14.81 2.01
N ASN A 174 8.21 -13.85 1.40
CA ASN A 174 7.36 -12.90 2.10
C ASN A 174 5.95 -13.46 2.22
N ASP A 175 5.38 -13.50 3.42
CA ASP A 175 4.00 -13.88 3.64
C ASP A 175 3.20 -12.77 4.30
N ILE A 176 1.89 -12.75 4.09
CA ILE A 176 0.98 -11.81 4.77
C ILE A 176 0.53 -12.39 6.12
N TRP A 177 0.73 -11.59 7.15
CA TRP A 177 0.35 -11.85 8.53
C TRP A 177 -0.69 -10.84 8.99
N ARG A 178 -1.45 -11.20 10.02
CA ARG A 178 -2.39 -10.30 10.68
C ARG A 178 -2.32 -10.37 12.18
N SER A 179 -2.79 -9.33 12.83
CA SER A 179 -3.05 -9.29 14.27
C SER A 179 -4.30 -8.44 14.52
N GLU A 180 -5.01 -8.79 15.58
CA GLU A 180 -6.15 -8.02 16.08
C GLU A 180 -5.73 -7.29 17.36
N ARG A 181 -6.25 -6.09 17.57
CA ARG A 181 -6.03 -5.29 18.77
C ARG A 181 -7.24 -5.43 19.69
N VAL A 182 -7.04 -6.11 20.82
CA VAL A 182 -8.05 -6.33 21.85
C VAL A 182 -7.65 -5.52 23.08
N ASP A 183 -8.54 -4.63 23.54
CA ASP A 183 -8.30 -3.74 24.68
C ASP A 183 -6.98 -2.94 24.58
N GLY A 184 -6.64 -2.49 23.37
CA GLY A 184 -5.42 -1.74 23.08
C GLY A 184 -4.16 -2.60 22.91
N VAL A 185 -4.26 -3.92 23.02
CA VAL A 185 -3.12 -4.85 22.92
C VAL A 185 -3.22 -5.68 21.65
N TRP A 186 -2.17 -5.64 20.82
CA TRP A 186 -2.03 -6.51 19.66
C TRP A 186 -1.86 -7.96 20.10
N GLN A 187 -2.68 -8.84 19.52
CA GLN A 187 -2.64 -10.28 19.79
C GLN A 187 -1.56 -10.97 18.94
N GLU A 188 -1.28 -12.24 19.26
CA GLU A 188 -0.31 -13.05 18.49
C GLU A 188 -0.56 -12.97 16.98
N ALA A 189 0.52 -12.89 16.21
CA ALA A 189 0.45 -12.81 14.77
C ALA A 189 -0.06 -14.12 14.16
N VAL A 190 -1.00 -14.01 13.23
CA VAL A 190 -1.60 -15.14 12.53
C VAL A 190 -1.34 -15.00 11.03
N ASN A 191 -0.70 -16.01 10.44
CA ASN A 191 -0.51 -16.09 8.99
C ASN A 191 -1.88 -16.21 8.28
N LEU A 192 -2.06 -15.54 7.13
CA LEU A 192 -3.35 -15.56 6.42
C LEU A 192 -3.70 -16.88 5.73
N GLY A 193 -2.79 -17.86 5.77
CA GLY A 193 -3.04 -19.20 5.27
C GLY A 193 -2.86 -19.34 3.76
N PRO A 194 -3.03 -20.57 3.23
CA PRO A 194 -2.58 -20.94 1.89
C PRO A 194 -3.53 -20.48 0.77
N GLN A 195 -4.64 -19.82 1.13
CA GLN A 195 -5.52 -19.17 0.14
C GLN A 195 -4.94 -17.85 -0.35
N ILE A 196 -4.14 -17.21 0.50
CA ILE A 196 -3.48 -15.94 0.22
C ILE A 196 -2.00 -16.20 0.00
N ASN A 197 -1.35 -16.86 0.95
CA ASN A 197 0.09 -17.08 0.94
C ASN A 197 0.49 -18.32 0.12
N SER A 198 1.68 -18.30 -0.47
CA SER A 198 2.22 -19.36 -1.32
C SER A 198 3.69 -19.67 -1.02
N ALA A 199 4.34 -20.49 -1.85
CA ALA A 199 5.79 -20.69 -1.76
C ALA A 199 6.60 -19.48 -2.27
N GLY A 200 5.94 -18.55 -2.97
CA GLY A 200 6.51 -17.31 -3.48
C GLY A 200 6.53 -16.19 -2.43
N SER A 201 6.37 -14.96 -2.90
CA SER A 201 6.29 -13.76 -2.07
C SER A 201 4.94 -13.06 -2.27
N GLU A 202 4.26 -12.78 -1.16
CA GLU A 202 3.06 -11.95 -1.08
C GLU A 202 3.32 -10.75 -0.17
N HIS A 203 2.97 -9.55 -0.62
CA HIS A 203 3.26 -8.30 0.08
C HIS A 203 2.23 -7.20 -0.24
N HIS A 204 2.35 -6.03 0.42
CA HIS A 204 1.45 -4.87 0.28
C HIS A 204 -0.06 -5.19 0.40
N SER A 205 -0.46 -5.69 1.56
CA SER A 205 -1.84 -6.14 1.86
C SER A 205 -2.84 -4.99 2.13
N LEU A 206 -3.09 -4.15 1.14
CA LEU A 206 -3.97 -2.98 1.23
C LEU A 206 -5.46 -3.38 1.41
N PRO A 207 -6.13 -2.96 2.50
CA PRO A 207 -7.56 -3.22 2.71
C PRO A 207 -8.46 -2.26 1.95
N SER A 208 -9.62 -2.76 1.50
CA SER A 208 -10.74 -1.91 1.09
C SER A 208 -11.31 -1.12 2.27
N ALA A 209 -12.05 -0.05 1.99
CA ALA A 209 -12.68 0.81 3.01
C ALA A 209 -13.57 0.05 4.02
N ASP A 210 -14.27 -0.98 3.56
CA ASP A 210 -15.13 -1.85 4.39
C ASP A 210 -14.38 -3.06 4.99
N GLY A 211 -13.08 -3.17 4.69
CA GLY A 211 -12.22 -4.28 5.07
C GLY A 211 -12.65 -5.64 4.50
N ARG A 212 -13.54 -5.70 3.50
CA ARG A 212 -14.01 -6.96 2.89
C ARG A 212 -13.11 -7.47 1.77
N SER A 213 -12.19 -6.64 1.29
CA SER A 213 -11.20 -7.00 0.27
C SER A 213 -9.79 -6.67 0.74
N LEU A 214 -8.82 -7.47 0.29
CA LEU A 214 -7.39 -7.15 0.35
C LEU A 214 -6.83 -7.13 -1.07
N TYR A 215 -6.10 -6.07 -1.41
CA TYR A 215 -5.31 -5.94 -2.61
C TYR A 215 -3.87 -6.28 -2.25
N ILE A 216 -3.23 -7.13 -3.04
CA ILE A 216 -1.97 -7.80 -2.67
C ILE A 216 -1.06 -7.82 -3.89
N THR A 217 0.22 -7.49 -3.70
CA THR A 217 1.25 -7.75 -4.70
C THR A 217 1.78 -9.17 -4.52
N ALA A 218 1.83 -9.95 -5.60
CA ALA A 218 2.33 -11.32 -5.57
C ALA A 218 2.91 -11.74 -6.92
N THR A 219 3.83 -12.72 -6.89
CA THR A 219 4.24 -13.48 -8.07
C THR A 219 3.41 -14.76 -8.17
N ARG A 220 2.79 -15.00 -9.32
CA ARG A 220 2.05 -16.24 -9.61
C ARG A 220 2.30 -16.72 -11.04
N ASP A 221 2.28 -18.04 -11.23
CA ASP A 221 2.49 -18.66 -12.53
C ASP A 221 1.44 -18.24 -13.58
N GLU A 222 0.22 -17.92 -13.13
CA GLU A 222 -0.89 -17.42 -13.97
C GLU A 222 -0.90 -15.90 -14.18
N GLY A 223 0.09 -15.19 -13.65
CA GLY A 223 0.23 -13.73 -13.77
C GLY A 223 0.55 -13.23 -15.17
N TYR A 224 0.54 -11.91 -15.33
CA TYR A 224 0.94 -11.23 -16.56
C TYR A 224 2.46 -11.04 -16.64
N GLY A 225 3.10 -10.67 -15.51
CA GLY A 225 4.52 -10.38 -15.43
C GLY A 225 5.21 -11.03 -14.22
N GLU A 226 6.20 -10.34 -13.66
CA GLU A 226 6.95 -10.80 -12.48
C GLU A 226 6.13 -10.65 -11.19
N GLU A 227 5.81 -9.42 -10.81
CA GLU A 227 4.94 -9.11 -9.67
C GLU A 227 3.68 -8.42 -10.18
N ASP A 228 2.52 -8.94 -9.78
CA ASP A 228 1.21 -8.47 -10.20
C ASP A 228 0.37 -8.09 -8.97
N ILE A 229 -0.63 -7.24 -9.18
CA ILE A 229 -1.64 -6.92 -8.17
C ILE A 229 -2.85 -7.84 -8.30
N TYR A 230 -3.18 -8.51 -7.19
CA TYR A 230 -4.33 -9.37 -7.02
C TYR A 230 -5.31 -8.77 -6.01
N VAL A 231 -6.54 -9.26 -6.01
CA VAL A 231 -7.54 -8.99 -4.98
C VAL A 231 -8.13 -10.29 -4.45
N THR A 232 -8.31 -10.38 -3.13
CA THR A 232 -9.16 -11.40 -2.49
C THR A 232 -10.30 -10.72 -1.74
N THR A 233 -11.40 -11.46 -1.56
CA THR A 233 -12.56 -11.03 -0.78
C THR A 233 -12.84 -12.04 0.32
N ARG A 234 -13.33 -11.57 1.47
CA ARG A 234 -13.79 -12.45 2.55
C ARG A 234 -15.30 -12.59 2.59
N ASP A 235 -15.77 -13.78 2.94
CA ASP A 235 -17.19 -14.02 3.19
C ASP A 235 -17.65 -13.42 4.55
N ASP A 236 -18.95 -13.51 4.84
CA ASP A 236 -19.50 -13.00 6.11
C ASP A 236 -19.02 -13.78 7.35
N ARG A 237 -18.30 -14.88 7.18
CA ARG A 237 -17.64 -15.64 8.26
C ARG A 237 -16.18 -15.21 8.44
N GLY A 238 -15.71 -14.25 7.64
CA GLY A 238 -14.33 -13.75 7.66
C GLY A 238 -13.34 -14.65 6.93
N VAL A 239 -13.81 -15.62 6.13
CA VAL A 239 -12.93 -16.52 5.37
C VAL A 239 -12.56 -15.87 4.05
N TRP A 240 -11.25 -15.67 3.83
CA TRP A 240 -10.71 -15.16 2.58
C TRP A 240 -10.85 -16.19 1.45
N GLY A 241 -11.27 -15.71 0.29
CA GLY A 241 -11.29 -16.48 -0.96
C GLY A 241 -9.93 -16.52 -1.66
N PRO A 242 -9.86 -17.18 -2.82
CA PRO A 242 -8.65 -17.19 -3.65
C PRO A 242 -8.33 -15.78 -4.18
N LEU A 243 -7.05 -15.54 -4.47
CA LEU A 243 -6.60 -14.34 -5.18
C LEU A 243 -7.16 -14.31 -6.61
N VAL A 244 -7.57 -13.12 -7.04
CA VAL A 244 -8.02 -12.82 -8.40
C VAL A 244 -7.14 -11.71 -8.96
N ASN A 245 -6.44 -11.97 -10.06
CA ASN A 245 -5.59 -10.98 -10.72
C ASN A 245 -6.45 -9.77 -11.20
N LEU A 246 -5.97 -8.53 -11.01
CA LEU A 246 -6.71 -7.33 -11.40
C LEU A 246 -6.78 -7.10 -12.93
N GLY A 247 -6.10 -7.94 -13.70
CA GLY A 247 -6.18 -7.94 -15.16
C GLY A 247 -5.35 -6.83 -15.80
N PRO A 248 -5.40 -6.74 -17.15
CA PRO A 248 -4.41 -6.03 -17.95
C PRO A 248 -4.60 -4.50 -17.97
N LEU A 249 -5.56 -3.98 -17.20
CA LEU A 249 -5.71 -2.54 -16.97
C LEU A 249 -4.81 -2.06 -15.84
N VAL A 250 -4.53 -2.94 -14.88
CA VAL A 250 -3.65 -2.69 -13.75
C VAL A 250 -2.31 -3.37 -14.00
N ASN A 251 -2.30 -4.65 -14.36
CA ASN A 251 -1.07 -5.42 -14.51
C ASN A 251 -0.56 -5.46 -15.95
N THR A 252 0.73 -5.64 -16.11
CA THR A 252 1.48 -5.69 -17.38
C THR A 252 2.42 -6.91 -17.41
N GLU A 253 3.19 -7.06 -18.49
CA GLU A 253 4.24 -8.09 -18.55
C GLU A 253 5.47 -7.74 -17.70
N GLU A 254 5.54 -6.51 -17.19
CA GLU A 254 6.55 -6.04 -16.27
C GLU A 254 6.03 -6.17 -14.82
N ASN A 255 6.65 -5.43 -13.92
CA ASN A 255 6.26 -5.37 -12.51
C ASN A 255 5.21 -4.29 -12.25
N ASP A 256 4.13 -4.67 -11.56
CA ASP A 256 3.08 -3.77 -11.07
C ASP A 256 2.76 -4.08 -9.60
N ARG A 257 3.01 -3.13 -8.69
CA ARG A 257 3.07 -3.42 -7.24
C ARG A 257 2.48 -2.30 -6.40
N CYS A 258 2.55 -2.47 -5.08
CA CYS A 258 2.34 -1.40 -4.11
C CYS A 258 1.00 -0.67 -4.25
N PRO A 259 -0.14 -1.39 -4.23
CA PRO A 259 -1.45 -0.77 -4.35
C PRO A 259 -1.68 0.25 -3.23
N ALA A 260 -2.31 1.37 -3.56
CA ALA A 260 -2.78 2.37 -2.61
C ALA A 260 -4.09 3.02 -3.08
N PHE A 261 -4.87 3.56 -2.14
CA PHE A 261 -6.09 4.32 -2.44
C PHE A 261 -5.94 5.79 -2.05
N SER A 262 -6.57 6.69 -2.82
CA SER A 262 -6.88 8.02 -2.32
C SER A 262 -7.77 7.92 -1.07
N PRO A 263 -7.78 8.91 -0.16
CA PRO A 263 -8.59 8.86 1.06
C PRO A 263 -10.11 8.69 0.84
N ASP A 264 -10.62 9.00 -0.35
CA ASP A 264 -12.01 8.78 -0.74
C ASP A 264 -12.27 7.51 -1.58
N PHE A 265 -11.24 6.67 -1.73
CA PHE A 265 -11.28 5.44 -2.50
C PHE A 265 -11.78 5.65 -3.95
N GLN A 266 -11.58 6.85 -4.50
CA GLN A 266 -11.94 7.19 -5.88
C GLN A 266 -10.79 6.97 -6.86
N ILE A 267 -9.54 7.03 -6.37
CA ILE A 267 -8.34 6.85 -7.16
C ILE A 267 -7.56 5.67 -6.59
N PHE A 268 -7.13 4.79 -7.47
CA PHE A 268 -6.25 3.66 -7.17
C PHE A 268 -4.87 3.99 -7.72
N TYR A 269 -3.88 4.04 -6.84
CA TYR A 269 -2.47 4.22 -7.16
C TYR A 269 -1.77 2.89 -7.05
N PHE A 270 -0.72 2.72 -7.83
CA PHE A 270 0.15 1.56 -7.81
C PHE A 270 1.45 1.95 -8.49
N ASP A 271 2.54 1.27 -8.14
CA ASP A 271 3.79 1.43 -8.89
C ASP A 271 3.81 0.50 -10.10
N SER A 272 4.53 0.91 -11.14
CA SER A 272 4.58 0.14 -12.37
C SER A 272 5.86 0.40 -13.14
N GLU A 273 6.48 -0.67 -13.65
CA GLU A 273 7.66 -0.62 -14.52
C GLU A 273 7.29 -0.53 -16.01
N ARG A 274 6.01 -0.30 -16.34
CA ARG A 274 5.55 -0.08 -17.72
C ARG A 274 6.26 1.09 -18.41
N ALA A 275 6.43 0.97 -19.73
CA ALA A 275 7.03 2.03 -20.55
C ALA A 275 6.25 3.36 -20.46
N GLY A 276 6.98 4.48 -20.41
CA GLY A 276 6.42 5.83 -20.34
C GLY A 276 6.55 6.52 -18.98
N GLY A 277 7.19 5.86 -18.02
CA GLY A 277 7.65 6.43 -16.75
C GLY A 277 8.90 7.31 -16.87
N TYR A 278 9.30 7.90 -15.74
CA TYR A 278 10.52 8.70 -15.53
C TYR A 278 11.69 7.89 -14.96
N GLY A 279 11.46 6.69 -14.42
CA GLY A 279 12.44 5.79 -13.79
C GLY A 279 12.06 4.31 -13.91
N ASP A 280 12.79 3.45 -13.18
CA ASP A 280 12.57 2.00 -13.18
C ASP A 280 11.41 1.56 -12.26
N LYS A 281 10.87 2.46 -11.41
CA LYS A 281 9.65 2.28 -10.61
C LYS A 281 8.96 3.64 -10.43
N ASP A 282 7.73 3.76 -10.94
CA ASP A 282 6.95 5.00 -11.04
C ASP A 282 5.46 4.84 -10.73
#